data_AF-A0A0F0H1Z6-F1
#
_entry.id   AF-A0A0F0H1Z6-F1
#
_cell.length_a   1.000
_cell.length_b   1.000
_cell.length_c   1.000
_cell.angle_alpha   90.00
_cell.angle_beta   90.00
_cell.angle_gamma   90.00
#
_symmetry.space_group_name_H-M   'P 1'
#
loop_
_entity.id
_entity.type
_entity.pdbx_description
1 polymer ?
#
loop_
_entity_poly.entity_id
_entity_poly.type
_entity_poly.pdbx_seq_one_letter_code
_entity_poly.pdbx_strand_id
1 'polypeptide(L)'
;MLRNHGVGTFVEVSAHPVLVMAVQESTEAAGREAVTVGTLRRNEGGACRVLASFAAAWVRGVAADWQPAAFAGTGAGRVDLPTYAFQQSRYWPRPLTGWLGDMTAAGLGSADRRLL
;
A
#
# COMPACT_ATOMS: atom_id res chain seq x y z
N MET A 1 -23.72 17.00 -11.01
CA MET A 1 -24.44 15.83 -10.47
C MET A 1 -23.53 14.87 -9.70
N LEU A 2 -22.45 14.30 -10.26
CA LEU A 2 -21.57 13.35 -9.51
C LEU A 2 -20.94 13.93 -8.23
N ARG A 3 -20.71 15.25 -8.17
CA ARG A 3 -20.14 15.98 -7.03
C ARG A 3 -20.85 15.73 -5.69
N ASN A 4 -22.17 15.47 -5.70
CA ASN A 4 -22.97 15.34 -4.48
C ASN A 4 -23.19 13.89 -4.02
N HIS A 5 -22.65 12.90 -4.75
CA HIS A 5 -22.85 11.47 -4.46
C HIS A 5 -21.64 10.80 -3.82
N GLY A 6 -20.64 11.57 -3.37
CA GLY A 6 -19.46 11.00 -2.70
C GLY A 6 -18.50 10.25 -3.61
N VAL A 7 -18.62 10.37 -4.93
CA VAL A 7 -17.73 9.71 -5.90
C VAL A 7 -16.28 10.20 -5.69
N GLY A 8 -15.37 9.25 -5.49
CA GLY A 8 -13.93 9.50 -5.25
C GLY A 8 -13.01 8.97 -6.35
N THR A 9 -13.55 8.30 -7.37
CA THR A 9 -12.76 7.67 -8.43
C THR A 9 -13.36 7.98 -9.80
N PHE A 10 -12.51 8.39 -10.73
CA PHE A 10 -12.85 8.70 -12.11
C PHE A 10 -11.94 7.92 -13.07
N VAL A 11 -12.55 7.22 -14.02
CA VAL A 11 -11.84 6.45 -15.05
C VAL A 11 -12.20 7.01 -16.42
N GLU A 12 -11.21 7.52 -17.13
CA GLU A 12 -11.37 7.96 -18.51
C GLU A 12 -11.12 6.78 -19.46
N VAL A 13 -12.18 6.34 -20.13
CA VAL A 13 -12.13 5.25 -21.12
C VAL A 13 -11.92 5.84 -22.51
N SER A 14 -10.65 5.97 -22.91
CA SER A 14 -10.27 6.56 -24.20
C SER A 14 -8.97 5.98 -24.73
N ALA A 15 -8.70 6.16 -26.03
CA ALA A 15 -7.43 5.75 -26.65
C ALA A 15 -6.23 6.60 -26.19
N HIS A 16 -6.50 7.77 -25.61
CA HIS A 16 -5.52 8.69 -25.06
C HIS A 16 -6.22 9.65 -24.08
N PRO A 17 -5.69 9.85 -22.86
CA PRO A 17 -6.38 10.61 -21.84
C PRO A 17 -6.33 12.09 -22.16
N VAL A 18 -7.50 12.74 -22.16
CA VAL A 18 -7.64 14.19 -22.35
C VAL A 18 -8.42 14.86 -21.23
N LEU A 19 -9.17 14.09 -20.43
CA LEU A 19 -10.01 14.60 -19.34
C LEU A 19 -9.36 14.43 -17.96
N VAL A 20 -8.36 13.55 -17.82
CA VAL A 20 -7.70 13.28 -16.53
C VAL A 20 -7.30 14.56 -15.79
N MET A 21 -6.63 15.49 -16.47
CA MET A 21 -6.20 16.76 -15.87
C MET A 21 -7.39 17.64 -15.46
N ALA A 22 -8.36 17.83 -16.36
CA ALA A 22 -9.51 18.67 -16.10
C ALA A 22 -10.37 18.16 -14.94
N VAL A 23 -10.49 16.83 -14.81
CA VAL A 23 -11.18 16.20 -13.68
C VAL A 23 -10.40 16.40 -12.39
N GLN A 24 -9.08 16.21 -12.40
CA GLN A 24 -8.23 16.43 -11.24
C GLN A 24 -8.32 17.88 -10.73
N GLU A 25 -8.13 18.86 -11.62
CA GLU A 25 -8.27 20.29 -11.29
C GLU A 25 -9.67 20.60 -10.73
N SER A 26 -10.72 20.02 -11.33
CA SER A 26 -12.10 20.21 -10.87
C SER A 26 -12.34 19.66 -9.46
N THR A 27 -11.69 18.56 -9.10
CA THR A 27 -11.79 17.95 -7.76
C THR A 27 -10.98 18.72 -6.73
N GLU A 28 -9.78 19.17 -7.09
CA GLU A 28 -8.93 20.01 -6.25
C GLU A 28 -9.60 21.36 -5.96
N ALA A 29 -10.15 22.02 -6.98
CA ALA A 29 -10.92 23.27 -6.82
C ALA A 29 -12.18 23.09 -5.95
N ALA A 30 -12.66 21.87 -5.79
CA ALA A 30 -13.77 21.53 -4.90
C ALA A 30 -13.31 21.16 -3.47
N GLY A 31 -12.01 21.22 -3.17
CA GLY A 31 -11.44 20.82 -1.89
C GLY A 31 -11.57 19.32 -1.61
N ARG A 32 -11.62 18.48 -2.65
CA ARG A 32 -11.78 17.03 -2.53
C ARG A 32 -10.60 16.31 -3.16
N GLU A 33 -10.12 15.28 -2.47
CA GLU A 33 -9.20 14.32 -3.06
C GLU A 33 -9.99 13.29 -3.88
N ALA A 34 -9.52 13.00 -5.09
CA ALA A 34 -10.11 12.00 -5.97
C ALA A 34 -9.04 11.30 -6.82
N VAL A 35 -9.24 10.01 -7.05
CA VAL A 35 -8.39 9.22 -7.94
C VAL A 35 -8.88 9.40 -9.37
N THR A 36 -8.03 9.91 -10.24
CA THR A 36 -8.35 10.04 -11.67
C THR A 36 -7.32 9.26 -12.50
N VAL A 37 -7.79 8.33 -13.33
CA VAL A 37 -6.94 7.50 -14.20
C VAL A 37 -7.52 7.43 -15.62
N GLY A 38 -6.66 7.28 -16.63
CA GLY A 38 -7.08 6.95 -18.00
C GLY A 38 -6.82 5.49 -18.32
N THR A 39 -7.46 4.93 -19.34
CA THR A 39 -7.28 3.52 -19.73
C THR A 39 -6.08 3.30 -20.66
N LEU A 40 -6.08 3.91 -21.86
CA LEU A 40 -5.02 3.75 -22.86
C LEU A 40 -4.21 5.03 -23.03
N ARG A 41 -3.09 4.96 -23.75
CA ARG A 41 -2.35 6.12 -24.24
C ARG A 41 -2.09 5.97 -25.74
N ARG A 42 -1.94 7.11 -26.43
CA ARG A 42 -1.52 7.15 -27.83
C ARG A 42 -0.25 6.32 -28.00
N ASN A 43 -0.26 5.41 -28.98
CA ASN A 43 0.82 4.48 -29.29
C ASN A 43 1.15 3.44 -28.20
N GLU A 44 0.35 3.36 -27.13
CA GLU A 44 0.45 2.33 -26.09
C GLU A 44 -0.87 1.55 -26.05
N GLY A 45 -1.17 0.83 -27.13
CA GLY A 45 -2.34 -0.05 -27.17
C GLY A 45 -2.15 -1.36 -26.39
N GLY A 46 -3.26 -2.04 -26.10
CA GLY A 46 -3.25 -3.43 -25.65
C GLY A 46 -3.32 -3.65 -24.13
N ALA A 47 -3.33 -4.94 -23.76
CA ALA A 47 -3.65 -5.39 -22.40
C ALA A 47 -2.67 -4.87 -21.34
N CYS A 48 -1.37 -4.79 -21.64
CA CYS A 48 -0.37 -4.28 -20.70
C CYS A 48 -0.64 -2.85 -20.25
N ARG A 49 -1.06 -1.96 -21.18
CA ARG A 49 -1.41 -0.57 -20.86
C ARG A 49 -2.65 -0.50 -19.97
N VAL A 50 -3.67 -1.30 -20.29
CA VAL A 50 -4.90 -1.39 -19.48
C VAL A 50 -4.59 -1.90 -18.08
N LEU A 51 -3.81 -2.97 -17.94
CA LEU A 51 -3.40 -3.51 -16.65
C LEU A 51 -2.53 -2.52 -15.86
N ALA A 52 -1.65 -1.76 -16.52
CA ALA A 52 -0.90 -0.70 -15.86
C ALA A 52 -1.80 0.42 -15.33
N SER A 53 -2.83 0.81 -16.08
CA SER A 53 -3.82 1.78 -15.61
C SER A 53 -4.70 1.25 -14.48
N PHE A 54 -5.04 -0.04 -14.50
CA PHE A 54 -5.73 -0.72 -13.41
C PHE A 54 -4.86 -0.80 -12.14
N ALA A 55 -3.58 -1.15 -12.28
CA ALA A 55 -2.59 -1.10 -11.20
C ALA A 55 -2.46 0.32 -10.62
N ALA A 56 -2.46 1.33 -11.49
CA ALA A 56 -2.37 2.73 -11.08
C ALA A 56 -3.60 3.18 -10.27
N ALA A 57 -4.78 2.61 -10.50
CA ALA A 57 -5.94 2.82 -9.63
C ALA A 57 -5.78 2.07 -8.29
N TRP A 58 -5.35 0.80 -8.35
CA TRP A 58 -5.15 -0.05 -7.18
C TRP A 58 -4.16 0.53 -6.16
N VAL A 59 -2.99 1.00 -6.60
CA VAL A 59 -1.99 1.61 -5.71
C VAL A 59 -2.46 2.92 -5.07
N ARG A 60 -3.52 3.52 -5.62
CA ARG A 60 -4.20 4.71 -5.06
C ARG A 60 -5.39 4.34 -4.18
N GLY A 61 -5.53 3.07 -3.79
CA GLY A 61 -6.55 2.61 -2.84
C GLY A 61 -7.89 2.24 -3.47
N VAL A 62 -8.00 2.23 -4.81
CA VAL A 62 -9.22 1.76 -5.48
C VAL A 62 -9.27 0.24 -5.37
N ALA A 63 -10.35 -0.29 -4.79
CA ALA A 63 -10.57 -1.73 -4.73
C ALA A 63 -10.65 -2.31 -6.15
N ALA A 64 -9.86 -3.35 -6.40
CA ALA A 64 -9.70 -3.98 -7.70
C ALA A 64 -9.68 -5.50 -7.52
N ASP A 65 -10.51 -6.20 -8.28
CA ASP A 65 -10.49 -7.67 -8.29
C ASP A 65 -9.61 -8.17 -9.45
N TRP A 66 -8.41 -8.64 -9.10
CA TRP A 66 -7.40 -9.10 -10.06
C TRP A 66 -7.74 -10.45 -10.69
N GLN A 67 -8.57 -11.27 -10.04
CA GLN A 67 -8.95 -12.58 -10.57
C GLN A 67 -9.66 -12.48 -11.92
N PRO A 68 -10.83 -11.83 -12.03
CA PRO A 68 -11.50 -11.64 -13.32
C PRO A 68 -10.76 -10.66 -14.23
N ALA A 69 -10.05 -9.67 -13.68
CA ALA A 69 -9.43 -8.61 -14.48
C ALA A 69 -8.14 -9.03 -15.21
N ALA A 70 -7.35 -9.96 -14.62
CA ALA A 70 -6.04 -10.32 -15.15
C ALA A 70 -5.81 -11.83 -15.28
N PHE A 71 -6.49 -12.66 -14.49
CA PHE A 71 -6.20 -14.10 -14.40
C PHE A 71 -7.28 -15.01 -14.99
N ALA A 72 -8.46 -14.48 -15.31
CA ALA A 72 -9.52 -15.26 -15.96
C ALA A 72 -9.04 -15.86 -17.29
N GLY A 73 -9.17 -17.19 -17.41
CA GLY A 73 -8.83 -17.93 -18.64
C GLY A 73 -7.33 -18.12 -18.89
N THR A 74 -6.43 -17.66 -18.00
CA THR A 74 -4.97 -17.80 -18.19
C THR A 74 -4.41 -19.12 -17.66
N GLY A 75 -5.18 -19.83 -16.82
CA GLY A 75 -4.69 -21.02 -16.11
C GLY A 75 -3.73 -20.71 -14.95
N ALA A 76 -3.62 -19.43 -14.54
CA ALA A 76 -2.75 -19.02 -13.44
C ALA A 76 -3.13 -19.70 -12.11
N GLY A 77 -2.13 -20.28 -11.44
CA GLY A 77 -2.24 -20.86 -10.11
C GLY A 77 -1.61 -19.98 -9.03
N ARG A 78 -1.95 -20.23 -7.77
CA ARG A 78 -1.24 -19.62 -6.63
C ARG A 78 0.12 -20.28 -6.45
N VAL A 79 1.13 -19.48 -6.15
CA VAL A 79 2.49 -19.95 -5.83
C VAL A 79 2.92 -19.36 -4.49
N ASP A 80 3.84 -20.04 -3.81
CA ASP A 80 4.43 -19.52 -2.58
C ASP A 80 5.29 -18.30 -2.89
N LEU A 81 5.09 -17.23 -2.10
CA LEU A 81 5.86 -16.00 -2.19
C LEU A 81 6.76 -15.87 -0.96
N PRO A 82 7.90 -15.16 -1.07
CA PRO A 82 8.67 -14.77 0.11
C PRO A 82 7.77 -14.12 1.16
N THR A 83 8.03 -14.42 2.43
CA THR A 83 7.31 -13.76 3.52
C THR A 83 7.61 -12.26 3.51
N TYR A 84 6.68 -11.48 4.06
CA TYR A 84 6.82 -10.04 4.15
C TYR A 84 8.19 -9.62 4.73
N ALA A 85 8.87 -8.72 4.03
CA ALA A 85 10.17 -8.19 4.45
C ALA A 85 9.97 -7.13 5.55
N PHE A 86 9.80 -7.57 6.80
CA PHE A 86 9.67 -6.67 7.94
C PHE A 86 10.86 -5.71 8.03
N GLN A 87 10.57 -4.42 8.22
CA GLN A 87 11.58 -3.42 8.56
C GLN A 87 11.95 -3.59 10.04
N GLN A 88 13.05 -4.30 10.28
CA GLN A 88 13.46 -4.68 11.63
C GLN A 88 14.05 -3.50 12.39
N SER A 89 13.65 -3.35 13.64
CA SER A 89 14.26 -2.42 14.59
C SER A 89 14.36 -3.10 15.95
N ARG A 90 15.42 -2.82 16.70
CA ARG A 90 15.63 -3.42 18.01
C ARG A 90 14.77 -2.71 19.05
N TYR A 91 13.69 -3.35 19.46
CA TYR A 91 12.83 -2.88 20.54
C TYR A 91 13.15 -3.63 21.84
N TRP A 92 14.31 -3.34 22.43
CA TRP A 92 14.66 -3.84 23.76
C TRP A 92 14.54 -2.72 24.79
N PRO A 93 13.93 -2.95 25.97
CA PRO A 93 13.93 -1.96 27.04
C PRO A 93 15.36 -1.56 27.39
N ARG A 94 15.66 -0.26 27.31
CA ARG A 94 16.94 0.25 27.81
C ARG A 94 16.84 0.33 29.33
N PRO A 95 17.79 -0.24 30.09
CA PRO A 95 17.80 -0.08 31.53
C PRO A 95 17.84 1.42 31.85
N LEU A 96 16.90 1.86 32.68
CA LEU A 96 16.93 3.20 33.25
C LEU A 96 18.19 3.27 34.11
N THR A 97 19.16 4.11 33.71
CA THR A 97 20.37 4.38 34.49
C THR A 97 19.92 5.02 35.81
N GLY A 98 19.69 4.19 36.82
CA GLY A 98 18.99 4.53 38.06
C GLY A 98 18.53 3.30 38.84
N TRP A 99 18.28 2.16 38.17
CA TRP A 99 18.07 0.87 38.82
C TRP A 99 19.41 0.17 39.11
N LEU A 100 20.30 0.86 39.83
CA LEU A 100 21.49 0.25 40.45
C LEU A 100 21.22 -0.17 41.91
N GLY A 101 19.95 -0.28 42.28
CA GLY A 101 19.50 -0.67 43.60
C GLY A 101 18.47 -1.78 43.47
N ASP A 102 18.94 -3.00 43.69
CA ASP A 102 18.16 -4.17 44.09
C ASP A 102 17.28 -4.87 43.02
N MET A 103 17.86 -5.89 42.38
CA MET A 103 17.15 -6.85 41.51
C MET A 103 16.52 -8.04 42.26
N THR A 104 16.51 -8.06 43.60
CA THR A 104 15.88 -9.17 44.36
C THR A 104 14.39 -9.27 44.09
N ALA A 105 13.71 -8.16 43.79
CA ALA A 105 12.29 -8.15 43.41
C ALA A 105 12.00 -8.86 42.07
N ALA A 106 13.01 -9.06 41.22
CA ALA A 106 12.91 -9.75 39.93
C ALA A 106 13.39 -11.22 39.98
N GLY A 107 13.73 -11.75 41.16
CA GLY A 107 14.15 -13.15 41.34
C GLY A 107 15.57 -13.47 40.86
N LEU A 108 16.35 -12.46 40.45
CA LEU A 108 17.73 -12.63 40.00
C LEU A 108 18.67 -12.39 41.19
N GLY A 109 19.05 -13.48 41.88
CA GLY A 109 20.09 -13.43 42.91
C GLY A 109 21.47 -13.15 42.33
N SER A 110 22.33 -12.46 43.08
CA SER A 110 23.72 -12.23 42.71
C SER A 110 24.44 -13.57 42.50
N ALA A 111 24.93 -13.82 41.28
CA ALA A 111 25.74 -15.00 40.99
C ALA A 111 27.13 -14.82 41.61
N ASP A 112 27.31 -15.43 42.78
CA ASP A 112 28.60 -15.46 43.48
C ASP A 112 29.54 -16.43 42.73
N ARG A 113 30.44 -15.89 41.90
CA ARG A 113 31.45 -16.66 41.17
C ARG A 113 32.69 -16.78 42.06
N ARG A 114 32.80 -17.89 42.79
CA ARG A 114 34.03 -18.26 43.50
C ARG A 114 35.01 -18.90 42.49
N LEU A 115 36.06 -18.17 42.14
CA LEU A 115 37.21 -18.71 41.41
C LEU A 115 38.00 -19.62 42.36
N LEU A 116 38.23 -20.86 41.95
CA LEU A 116 39.41 -21.63 42.34
C LEU A 116 40.42 -21.53 41.19
#